data_AF-A0AAP2S5U2-F1
#
_entry.id   AF-A0AAP2S5U2-F1
#
_cell.length_a   1.000
_cell.length_b   1.000
_cell.length_c   1.000
_cell.angle_alpha   90.00
_cell.angle_beta   90.00
_cell.angle_gamma   90.00
#
_symmetry.space_group_name_H-M   'P 1'
#
loop_
_entity.id
_entity.type
_entity.pdbx_description
1 polymer ?
#
loop_
_entity_poly.entity_id
_entity_poly.type
_entity_poly.pdbx_seq_one_letter_code
_entity_poly.pdbx_strand_id
1 'polypeptide(L)'
;MKFWNDFERSIFFNHVFTTPILIGKITLFSFNIDNNRSHINMEFDIPEIPDRPPEKWIAEGFNTCRIGLSCGGITDLIIKNLPTLDTFNMSVHKHENFFSVRAESAGSLIEFRTKYPSLSGPSVYMNDPDSACY
;
A
#
# COMPACT_ATOMS: atom_id res chain seq x y z
N MET A 1 7.79 -11.09 -4.24
CA MET A 1 7.52 -10.05 -5.27
C MET A 1 8.51 -8.92 -5.04
N LYS A 2 8.82 -8.12 -6.05
CA LYS A 2 9.78 -7.02 -5.90
C LYS A 2 9.16 -5.66 -6.16
N PHE A 3 8.15 -5.59 -7.02
CA PHE A 3 7.54 -4.33 -7.45
C PHE A 3 6.04 -4.32 -7.17
N TRP A 4 5.47 -3.13 -6.89
CA TRP A 4 4.02 -2.94 -6.78
C TRP A 4 3.31 -3.29 -8.09
N ASN A 5 3.99 -3.11 -9.22
CA ASN A 5 3.52 -3.47 -10.55
C ASN A 5 3.26 -4.98 -10.72
N ASP A 6 3.89 -5.83 -9.89
CA ASP A 6 3.78 -7.29 -10.00
C ASP A 6 2.42 -7.83 -9.51
N PHE A 7 1.66 -7.05 -8.75
CA PHE A 7 0.39 -7.50 -8.15
C PHE A 7 -0.74 -7.58 -9.16
N GLU A 8 -1.73 -8.44 -8.87
CA GLU A 8 -2.98 -8.42 -9.62
C GLU A 8 -3.67 -7.06 -9.52
N ARG A 9 -4.45 -6.71 -10.56
CA ARG A 9 -5.16 -5.43 -10.69
C ARG A 9 -4.26 -4.20 -10.73
N SER A 10 -2.95 -4.36 -10.98
CA SER A 10 -1.99 -3.26 -11.18
C SER A 10 -2.11 -2.51 -12.51
N ILE A 11 -3.12 -2.79 -13.35
CA ILE A 11 -3.26 -2.21 -14.70
C ILE A 11 -3.22 -0.67 -14.65
N PHE A 12 -4.04 -0.04 -13.80
CA PHE A 12 -4.05 1.42 -13.67
C PHE A 12 -2.73 1.96 -13.12
N PHE A 13 -2.14 1.26 -12.15
CA PHE A 13 -0.82 1.61 -11.62
C PHE A 13 0.26 1.61 -12.71
N ASN A 14 0.27 0.60 -13.57
CA ASN A 14 1.21 0.47 -14.69
C ASN A 14 0.95 1.48 -15.82
N HIS A 15 -0.22 2.12 -15.86
CA HIS A 15 -0.47 3.20 -16.81
C HIS A 15 0.19 4.51 -16.38
N VAL A 16 0.24 4.79 -15.08
CA VAL A 16 0.71 6.07 -14.54
C VAL A 16 2.14 6.02 -13.97
N PHE A 17 2.69 4.82 -13.79
CA PHE A 17 4.11 4.57 -13.50
C PHE A 17 4.73 3.79 -14.66
N THR A 18 5.58 4.45 -15.46
CA THR A 18 6.21 3.83 -16.64
C THR A 18 7.38 2.91 -16.29
N THR A 19 7.96 3.07 -15.10
CA THR A 19 8.98 2.18 -14.55
C THR A 19 8.45 1.38 -13.35
N PRO A 20 8.88 0.12 -13.14
CA PRO A 20 8.48 -0.64 -11.97
C PRO A 20 8.88 0.01 -10.64
N ILE A 21 7.94 0.12 -9.71
CA ILE A 21 8.13 0.74 -8.40
C ILE A 21 8.38 -0.34 -7.35
N LEU A 22 9.50 -0.24 -6.63
CA LEU A 22 9.91 -1.22 -5.63
C LEU A 22 8.93 -1.24 -4.45
N ILE A 23 8.66 -2.44 -3.94
CA ILE A 23 8.02 -2.59 -2.62
C ILE A 23 9.03 -2.14 -1.56
N GLY A 24 8.62 -1.22 -0.69
CA GLY A 24 9.53 -0.63 0.28
C GLY A 24 8.81 0.24 1.30
N LYS A 25 9.24 1.51 1.40
CA LYS A 25 8.69 2.44 2.40
C LYS A 25 7.23 2.77 2.11
N ILE A 26 6.41 2.73 3.15
CA ILE A 26 5.00 3.11 3.09
C ILE A 26 4.63 3.95 4.33
N THR A 27 3.65 4.84 4.20
CA THR A 27 3.00 5.48 5.35
C THR A 27 1.58 4.94 5.45
N LEU A 28 1.29 4.19 6.50
CA LEU A 28 0.00 3.51 6.64
C LEU A 28 -1.11 4.53 6.92
N PHE A 29 -2.13 4.55 6.06
CA PHE A 29 -3.30 5.42 6.21
C PHE A 29 -4.47 4.68 6.83
N SER A 30 -4.79 3.50 6.33
CA SER A 30 -5.88 2.68 6.86
C SER A 30 -5.49 1.20 6.92
N PHE A 31 -5.99 0.52 7.96
CA PHE A 31 -5.81 -0.91 8.16
C PHE A 31 -7.11 -1.51 8.68
N ASN A 32 -7.80 -2.26 7.81
CA ASN A 32 -9.13 -2.79 8.08
C ASN A 32 -9.08 -4.32 8.06
N ILE A 33 -9.51 -4.95 9.15
CA ILE A 33 -9.68 -6.41 9.24
C ILE A 33 -11.17 -6.74 9.16
N ASP A 34 -11.55 -7.51 8.15
CA ASP A 34 -12.88 -8.12 8.03
C ASP A 34 -12.78 -9.61 8.42
N ASN A 35 -13.24 -9.91 9.63
CA ASN A 35 -13.24 -11.27 10.16
C ASN A 35 -14.26 -12.19 9.48
N ASN A 36 -15.36 -11.64 8.95
CA ASN A 36 -16.38 -12.45 8.27
C ASN A 36 -15.85 -12.98 6.93
N ARG A 37 -15.05 -12.17 6.22
CA ARG A 37 -14.48 -12.56 4.91
C ARG A 37 -13.06 -13.10 4.98
N SER A 38 -12.43 -13.14 6.16
CA SER A 38 -11.00 -13.43 6.33
C SER A 38 -10.16 -12.55 5.39
N HIS A 39 -10.31 -11.24 5.56
CA HIS A 39 -9.81 -10.23 4.63
C HIS A 39 -9.13 -9.08 5.36
N ILE A 40 -8.01 -8.61 4.81
CA ILE A 40 -7.32 -7.40 5.26
C ILE A 40 -7.27 -6.41 4.09
N ASN A 41 -7.66 -5.17 4.33
CA ASN A 41 -7.45 -4.06 3.41
C ASN A 41 -6.51 -3.06 4.06
N MET A 42 -5.45 -2.69 3.32
CA MET A 42 -4.50 -1.67 3.73
C MET A 42 -4.50 -0.57 2.69
N GLU A 43 -4.51 0.68 3.11
CA GLU A 43 -4.24 1.83 2.26
C GLU A 43 -3.06 2.58 2.84
N PHE A 44 -2.14 2.99 1.96
CA PHE A 44 -0.90 3.60 2.38
C PHE A 44 -0.31 4.46 1.28
N ASP A 45 0.42 5.47 1.70
CA ASP A 45 1.14 6.35 0.79
C ASP A 45 2.51 5.74 0.48
N ILE A 46 2.96 5.88 -0.76
CA ILE A 46 4.31 5.53 -1.20
C ILE A 46 5.10 6.81 -1.51
N PRO A 47 6.44 6.81 -1.38
CA PRO A 47 7.24 8.00 -1.65
C PRO A 47 7.28 8.38 -3.13
N GLU A 48 7.01 7.44 -4.04
CA GLU A 48 7.01 7.70 -5.48
C GLU A 48 5.72 8.38 -5.94
N ILE A 49 5.88 9.26 -6.93
CA ILE A 49 4.80 9.99 -7.59
C ILE A 49 4.68 9.50 -9.03
N PRO A 50 3.46 9.32 -9.57
CA PRO A 50 3.24 8.96 -10.97
C PRO A 50 4.06 9.82 -11.94
N ASP A 51 4.77 9.17 -12.87
CA ASP A 51 5.59 9.82 -13.90
C ASP A 51 4.80 10.11 -15.19
N ARG A 52 3.66 9.45 -15.37
CA ARG A 52 2.70 9.69 -16.45
C ARG A 52 1.28 9.84 -15.91
N PRO A 53 1.01 10.83 -15.06
CA PRO A 53 -0.32 11.08 -14.53
C PRO A 53 -1.25 11.64 -15.64
N PRO A 54 -2.58 11.45 -15.52
CA PRO A 54 -3.55 12.20 -16.33
C PRO A 54 -3.42 13.72 -16.15
N GLU A 55 -3.73 14.50 -17.19
CA GLU A 55 -3.64 15.98 -17.16
C GLU A 55 -4.40 16.62 -16.00
N LYS A 56 -5.55 16.04 -15.62
CA LYS A 56 -6.34 16.50 -14.48
C LYS A 56 -5.54 16.49 -13.18
N TRP A 57 -4.74 15.46 -12.95
CA TRP A 57 -3.92 15.37 -11.74
C TRP A 57 -2.84 16.46 -11.77
N ILE A 58 -2.17 16.66 -12.91
CA ILE A 58 -1.14 17.71 -13.04
C ILE A 58 -1.71 19.08 -12.67
N ALA A 59 -2.92 19.40 -13.14
CA ALA A 59 -3.60 20.65 -12.84
C ALA A 59 -3.96 20.81 -11.34
N GLU A 60 -4.17 19.72 -10.61
CA GLU A 60 -4.45 19.72 -9.17
C GLU A 60 -3.17 19.86 -8.31
N GLY A 61 -1.98 19.67 -8.89
CA GLY A 61 -0.71 19.90 -8.19
C GLY A 61 -0.39 18.89 -7.07
N PHE A 62 -0.91 17.67 -7.16
CA PHE A 62 -0.70 16.61 -6.17
C PHE A 62 0.79 16.37 -5.83
N ASN A 63 1.04 16.01 -4.57
CA ASN A 63 2.38 15.70 -4.07
C ASN A 63 2.45 14.35 -3.35
N THR A 64 1.33 13.62 -3.26
CA THR A 64 1.25 12.33 -2.56
C THR A 64 0.52 11.31 -3.42
N CYS A 65 1.04 10.09 -3.46
CA CYS A 65 0.43 8.94 -4.11
C CYS A 65 0.05 7.90 -3.07
N ARG A 66 -1.23 7.52 -3.08
CA ARG A 66 -1.79 6.45 -2.26
C ARG A 66 -2.09 5.23 -3.10
N ILE A 67 -1.72 4.08 -2.56
CA ILE A 67 -2.13 2.78 -3.09
C ILE A 67 -2.77 1.96 -1.97
N GLY A 68 -3.44 0.88 -2.35
CA GLY A 68 -3.93 -0.08 -1.38
C GLY A 68 -3.55 -1.51 -1.74
N LEU A 69 -3.56 -2.35 -0.71
CA LEU A 69 -3.38 -3.79 -0.84
C LEU A 69 -4.55 -4.50 -0.17
N SER A 70 -5.31 -5.19 -1.00
CA SER A 70 -6.47 -6.00 -0.62
C SER A 70 -6.05 -7.47 -0.59
N CYS A 71 -6.15 -8.09 0.58
CA CYS A 71 -5.61 -9.42 0.87
C CYS A 71 -6.70 -10.36 1.37
N GLY A 72 -7.00 -11.41 0.60
CA GLY A 72 -7.94 -12.47 0.99
C GLY A 72 -7.28 -13.76 1.48
N GLY A 73 -8.01 -14.55 2.27
CA GLY A 73 -7.55 -15.85 2.77
C GLY A 73 -6.41 -15.70 3.77
N ILE A 74 -6.65 -14.88 4.80
CA ILE A 74 -5.64 -14.48 5.78
C ILE A 74 -5.34 -15.63 6.76
N THR A 75 -4.06 -15.86 7.02
CA THR A 75 -3.55 -16.78 8.05
C THR A 75 -2.34 -16.17 8.74
N ASP A 76 -1.98 -16.69 9.93
CA ASP A 76 -0.79 -16.28 10.68
C ASP A 76 -0.68 -14.75 10.92
N LEU A 77 -1.82 -14.10 11.19
CA LEU A 77 -1.87 -12.66 11.46
C LEU A 77 -1.21 -12.34 12.82
N ILE A 78 -0.20 -11.47 12.78
CA ILE A 78 0.48 -10.90 13.93
C ILE A 78 0.43 -9.38 13.80
N ILE A 79 -0.07 -8.72 14.84
CA ILE A 79 -0.03 -7.26 14.97
C ILE A 79 0.62 -6.94 16.32
N LYS A 80 1.71 -6.17 16.30
CA LYS A 80 2.36 -5.65 17.49
C LYS A 80 2.34 -4.13 17.41
N ASN A 81 1.69 -3.51 18.39
CA ASN A 81 1.41 -2.07 18.46
C ASN A 81 0.59 -1.57 17.26
N LEU A 82 -0.50 -0.83 17.55
CA LEU A 82 -1.29 -0.23 16.47
C LEU A 82 -0.55 1.01 15.97
N PRO A 83 -0.21 1.07 14.68
CA PRO A 83 0.59 2.16 14.19
C PRO A 83 -0.25 3.37 13.86
N THR A 84 -0.08 4.40 14.67
CA THR A 84 -0.51 5.74 14.32
C THR A 84 0.70 6.49 13.78
N LEU A 85 0.67 6.88 12.50
CA LEU A 85 1.59 7.85 11.87
C LEU A 85 3.02 7.37 11.56
N ASP A 86 3.36 6.10 11.81
CA ASP A 86 4.69 5.57 11.49
C ASP A 86 4.89 5.32 9.98
N THR A 87 6.10 5.57 9.50
CA THR A 87 6.59 5.01 8.24
C THR A 87 7.05 3.57 8.45
N PHE A 88 6.59 2.69 7.58
CA PHE A 88 6.89 1.27 7.57
C PHE A 88 7.83 0.92 6.44
N ASN A 89 8.67 -0.10 6.64
CA ASN A 89 9.26 -0.85 5.54
C ASN A 89 8.40 -2.09 5.28
N MET A 90 7.84 -2.18 4.08
CA MET A 90 7.04 -3.30 3.65
C MET A 90 7.83 -4.25 2.75
N SER A 91 7.55 -5.53 2.88
CA SER A 91 8.06 -6.60 2.04
C SER A 91 6.96 -7.63 1.75
N VAL A 92 6.98 -8.19 0.54
CA VAL A 92 6.06 -9.24 0.14
C VAL A 92 6.80 -10.37 -0.56
N HIS A 93 6.75 -11.56 0.02
CA HIS A 93 7.38 -12.76 -0.52
C HIS A 93 6.32 -13.70 -1.09
N LYS A 94 6.50 -14.12 -2.35
CA LYS A 94 5.62 -15.09 -2.98
C LYS A 94 6.18 -16.48 -2.72
N HIS A 95 5.34 -17.39 -2.23
CA HIS A 95 5.61 -18.81 -2.09
C HIS A 95 4.72 -19.59 -3.06
N GLU A 96 4.84 -20.91 -3.09
CA GLU A 96 4.06 -21.76 -4.01
C GLU A 96 2.54 -21.55 -3.86
N ASN A 97 2.05 -21.46 -2.62
CA ASN A 97 0.61 -21.48 -2.32
C ASN A 97 0.09 -20.24 -1.58
N PHE A 98 0.96 -19.31 -1.22
CA PHE A 98 0.60 -18.11 -0.45
C PHE A 98 1.65 -17.01 -0.63
N PHE A 99 1.33 -15.84 -0.09
CA PHE A 99 2.22 -14.69 0.02
C PHE A 99 2.41 -14.36 1.48
N SER A 100 3.66 -14.13 1.89
CA SER A 100 3.98 -13.54 3.19
C SER A 100 4.09 -12.04 3.02
N VAL A 101 3.30 -11.31 3.81
CA VAL A 101 3.29 -9.86 3.87
C VAL A 101 3.82 -9.44 5.23
N ARG A 102 4.83 -8.57 5.24
CA ARG A 102 5.38 -7.99 6.45
C ARG A 102 5.58 -6.49 6.27
N ALA A 103 5.06 -5.70 7.19
CA ALA A 103 5.33 -4.28 7.34
C ALA A 103 5.83 -4.03 8.76
N GLU A 104 7.03 -3.46 8.88
CA GLU A 104 7.62 -3.11 10.19
C GLU A 104 8.09 -1.66 10.29
N SER A 105 7.93 -1.08 11.47
CA SER A 105 8.54 0.18 11.91
C SER A 105 9.43 -0.08 13.13
N ALA A 106 10.03 0.96 13.71
CA ALA A 106 10.82 0.81 14.93
C ALA A 106 9.99 0.30 16.12
N GLY A 107 8.70 0.63 16.17
CA GLY A 107 7.80 0.30 17.26
C GLY A 107 6.69 -0.70 16.89
N SER A 108 6.40 -0.91 15.62
CA SER A 108 5.19 -1.62 15.18
C SER A 108 5.50 -2.73 14.18
N LEU A 109 4.67 -3.78 14.18
CA LEU A 109 4.77 -4.90 13.24
C LEU A 109 3.37 -5.33 12.79
N ILE A 110 3.19 -5.48 11.49
CA ILE A 110 2.07 -6.18 10.86
C ILE A 110 2.67 -7.30 10.01
N GLU A 111 2.31 -8.54 10.31
CA GLU A 111 2.71 -9.69 9.52
C GLU A 111 1.51 -10.61 9.30
N PHE A 112 1.35 -11.13 8.10
CA PHE A 112 0.35 -12.14 7.81
C PHE A 112 0.69 -12.91 6.53
N ARG A 113 0.02 -14.03 6.35
CA ARG A 113 -0.02 -14.76 5.07
C ARG A 113 -1.36 -14.54 4.38
N THR A 114 -1.34 -14.44 3.06
CA THR A 114 -2.53 -14.27 2.22
C THR A 114 -2.44 -15.14 0.97
N LYS A 115 -3.58 -15.59 0.45
CA LYS A 115 -3.62 -16.31 -0.83
C LYS A 115 -3.80 -15.38 -2.03
N TYR A 116 -4.50 -14.27 -1.81
CA TYR A 116 -4.98 -13.40 -2.89
C TYR A 116 -4.69 -11.93 -2.58
N PRO A 117 -3.42 -11.48 -2.67
CA PRO A 117 -3.09 -10.06 -2.61
C PRO A 117 -3.37 -9.40 -3.96
N SER A 118 -4.10 -8.29 -3.94
CA SER A 118 -4.43 -7.50 -5.11
C SER A 118 -4.21 -6.01 -4.83
N LEU A 119 -3.67 -5.31 -5.81
CA LEU A 119 -3.42 -3.87 -5.71
C LEU A 119 -4.71 -3.10 -5.96
N SER A 120 -4.89 -1.99 -5.23
CA SER A 120 -5.92 -0.99 -5.50
C SER A 120 -5.28 0.40 -5.65
N GLY A 121 -5.98 1.28 -6.36
CA GLY A 121 -5.44 2.58 -6.76
C GLY A 121 -4.62 2.51 -8.07
N PRO A 122 -3.69 3.46 -8.29
CA PRO A 122 -3.32 4.54 -7.38
C PRO A 122 -4.37 5.65 -7.33
N SER A 123 -4.40 6.38 -6.22
CA SER A 123 -5.03 7.71 -6.12
C SER A 123 -3.97 8.73 -5.70
N VAL A 124 -4.18 9.99 -6.08
CA VAL A 124 -3.27 11.08 -5.72
C VAL A 124 -4.03 12.18 -5.03
N TYR A 125 -3.35 12.93 -4.16
CA TYR A 125 -3.91 14.08 -3.49
C TYR A 125 -2.81 15.07 -3.10
N MET A 126 -3.23 16.29 -2.76
CA MET A 126 -2.36 17.29 -2.15
C MET A 126 -2.35 17.07 -0.65
N ASN A 127 -1.21 16.63 -0.13
CA ASN A 127 -0.96 16.58 1.30
C ASN A 127 -0.24 17.85 1.72
N ASP A 128 -0.96 18.74 2.39
CA ASP A 128 -0.37 19.93 3.01
C ASP A 128 -0.34 19.70 4.53
N PRO A 129 0.84 19.44 5.12
CA PRO A 129 0.98 19.24 6.55
C PRO A 129 0.46 20.41 7.39
N ASP A 130 0.43 21.62 6.82
CA ASP A 130 0.03 22.85 7.49
C ASP A 130 -1.48 23.17 7.31
N SER A 131 -2.18 22.46 6.42
CA SER A 131 -3.62 22.66 6.18
C SER A 131 -4.53 22.19 7.32
N ALA A 132 -4.00 21.43 8.29
CA ALA A 132 -4.76 21.02 9.48
C ALA A 132 -4.94 22.15 10.52
N CYS A 133 -4.42 23.36 10.24
CA CYS A 133 -4.42 24.50 11.17
C CYS A 133 -5.44 25.61 10.84
N TYR A 134 -6.45 25.36 9.99
CA TYR A 134 -7.53 26.33 9.72
C TYR A 134 -8.93 25.77 9.99
#